data_AF-A0A7S8EHL2-F1
#
_entry.id   AF-A0A7S8EHL2-F1
#
_cell.length_a   1.000
_cell.length_b   1.000
_cell.length_c   1.000
_cell.angle_alpha   90.00
_cell.angle_beta   90.00
_cell.angle_gamma   90.00
#
_symmetry.space_group_name_H-M   'P 1'
#
loop_
_entity.id
_entity.type
_entity.pdbx_description
1 polymer ?
#
loop_
_entity_poly.entity_id
_entity_poly.type
_entity_poly.pdbx_seq_one_letter_code
_entity_poly.pdbx_strand_id
1 'polypeptide(L)'
;MGAKSISEALWEEADRLLHAQYEVDAKDVFRRFSNNQPPIDNGEWTIYCQAQIDALRDYHAEELGVPLRRIEIDIVKGEYVLLKP
;
A
#
# COMPACT_ATOMS: atom_id res chain seq x y z
N MET A 1 28.01 3.90 3.86
CA MET A 1 26.82 4.00 3.00
C MET A 1 27.30 4.16 1.57
N GLY A 2 27.22 3.11 0.76
CA GLY A 2 27.71 3.12 -0.63
C GLY A 2 26.81 3.98 -1.52
N ALA A 3 27.40 4.68 -2.49
CA ALA A 3 26.66 5.45 -3.48
C ALA A 3 25.79 4.51 -4.33
N LYS A 4 24.49 4.82 -4.45
CA LYS A 4 23.58 4.09 -5.35
C LYS A 4 24.04 4.29 -6.79
N SER A 5 24.00 3.23 -7.58
CA SER A 5 24.21 3.33 -9.03
C SER A 5 23.07 4.13 -9.68
N ILE A 6 23.35 4.79 -10.80
CA ILE A 6 22.34 5.52 -11.58
C ILE A 6 21.19 4.59 -11.97
N SER A 7 21.50 3.33 -12.28
CA SER A 7 20.54 2.30 -12.63
C SER A 7 19.57 1.97 -11.50
N GLU A 8 20.06 1.87 -10.26
CA GLU A 8 19.22 1.64 -9.08
C GLU A 8 18.30 2.83 -8.81
N ALA A 9 18.81 4.07 -8.95
CA ALA A 9 18.00 5.26 -8.74
C ALA A 9 16.86 5.38 -9.78
N LEU A 10 17.13 5.05 -11.05
CA LEU A 10 16.11 5.03 -12.10
C LEU A 10 15.06 3.96 -11.86
N TRP A 11 15.47 2.78 -11.38
CA TRP A 11 14.55 1.71 -11.01
C TRP A 11 13.64 2.10 -9.85
N GLU A 12 14.19 2.69 -8.78
CA GLU A 12 13.41 3.18 -7.64
C GLU A 12 12.39 4.25 -8.05
N GLU A 13 12.76 5.15 -8.96
CA GLU A 13 11.85 6.20 -9.42
C GLU A 13 10.74 5.65 -10.33
N ALA A 14 11.07 4.75 -11.27
CA ALA A 14 10.08 4.08 -12.10
C ALA A 14 9.09 3.26 -11.26
N ASP A 15 9.60 2.55 -10.26
CA ASP A 15 8.82 1.79 -9.30
C ASP A 15 7.93 2.72 -8.46
N ARG A 16 8.44 3.84 -7.95
CA ARG A 16 7.62 4.83 -7.22
C ARG A 16 6.49 5.38 -8.10
N LEU A 17 6.78 5.76 -9.34
CA LEU A 17 5.79 6.29 -10.27
C LEU A 17 4.70 5.26 -10.58
N LEU A 18 5.08 3.99 -10.74
CA LEU A 18 4.15 2.89 -10.98
C LEU A 18 3.16 2.71 -9.82
N HIS A 19 3.63 2.89 -8.58
CA HIS A 19 2.82 2.68 -7.39
C HIS A 19 2.09 3.95 -6.93
N ALA A 20 2.42 5.14 -7.45
CA ALA A 20 1.98 6.41 -6.89
C ALA A 20 0.45 6.53 -6.76
N GLN A 21 -0.31 6.15 -7.80
CA GLN A 21 -1.77 6.22 -7.76
C GLN A 21 -2.36 5.21 -6.77
N TYR A 22 -1.87 3.97 -6.81
CA TYR A 22 -2.26 2.91 -5.87
C TYR A 22 -1.99 3.31 -4.41
N GLU A 23 -0.84 3.93 -4.11
CA GLU A 23 -0.53 4.42 -2.77
C GLU A 23 -1.51 5.52 -2.30
N VAL A 24 -1.91 6.42 -3.19
CA VAL A 24 -2.89 7.48 -2.87
C VAL A 24 -4.25 6.86 -2.53
N ASP A 25 -4.73 5.94 -3.37
CA ASP A 25 -6.03 5.29 -3.16
C ASP A 25 -6.04 4.44 -1.88
N ALA A 26 -4.96 3.72 -1.60
CA ALA A 26 -4.81 2.94 -0.38
C ALA A 26 -4.80 3.82 0.87
N LYS A 27 -4.14 4.98 0.85
CA LYS A 27 -4.18 5.97 1.95
C LYS A 27 -5.59 6.52 2.14
N ASP A 28 -6.34 6.71 1.07
CA ASP A 28 -7.73 7.15 1.13
C ASP A 28 -8.66 6.11 1.74
N VAL A 29 -8.49 4.83 1.39
CA VAL A 29 -9.20 3.71 2.04
C VAL A 29 -8.87 3.68 3.52
N PHE A 30 -7.58 3.69 3.87
CA PHE A 30 -7.14 3.65 5.27
C PHE A 30 -7.72 4.82 6.07
N ARG A 31 -7.67 6.05 5.54
CA ARG A 31 -8.25 7.23 6.17
C ARG A 31 -9.75 7.08 6.44
N ARG A 32 -10.52 6.57 5.46
CA ARG A 32 -11.96 6.31 5.63
C ARG A 32 -12.22 5.24 6.69
N PHE A 33 -11.37 4.21 6.73
CA PHE A 33 -11.43 3.15 7.72
C PHE A 33 -11.16 3.66 9.14
N SER A 34 -10.10 4.45 9.32
CA SER A 34 -9.74 5.03 10.63
C SER A 34 -10.81 5.99 11.15
N ASN A 35 -11.45 6.77 10.27
CA ASN A 35 -12.53 7.68 10.64
C ASN A 35 -13.82 6.97 11.07
N ASN A 36 -14.00 5.70 10.70
CA ASN A 36 -15.19 4.92 10.98
C ASN A 36 -14.89 3.70 11.87
N GLN A 37 -13.76 3.70 12.58
CA GLN A 37 -13.36 2.57 13.41
C GLN A 37 -14.38 2.36 14.55
N PRO A 38 -14.89 1.12 14.74
CA PRO A 38 -15.77 0.83 15.85
C PRO A 38 -15.05 1.00 17.20
N PRO A 39 -15.75 1.39 18.28
CA PRO A 39 -15.14 1.64 19.59
C PRO A 39 -14.47 0.40 20.21
N ILE A 40 -14.94 -0.79 19.81
CA ILE A 40 -14.36 -2.08 20.17
C ILE A 40 -14.12 -2.81 18.85
N ASP A 41 -12.85 -3.08 18.56
CA ASP A 41 -12.40 -3.81 17.39
C ASP A 41 -11.49 -4.94 17.86
N ASN A 42 -11.81 -6.17 17.47
CA ASN A 42 -11.02 -7.37 17.75
C ASN A 42 -9.97 -7.64 16.66
N GLY A 43 -9.69 -6.66 15.78
CA GLY A 43 -8.77 -6.75 14.66
C GLY A 43 -9.46 -7.13 13.34
N GLU A 44 -10.75 -7.48 13.36
CA GLU A 44 -11.54 -7.73 12.15
C GLU A 44 -11.61 -6.51 11.25
N TRP A 45 -11.67 -5.30 11.83
CA TRP A 45 -11.72 -4.07 11.05
C TRP A 45 -10.43 -3.84 10.25
N THR A 46 -9.29 -4.13 10.86
CA THR A 46 -7.99 -3.99 10.18
C THR A 46 -7.79 -5.04 9.10
N ILE A 47 -8.23 -6.29 9.34
CA ILE A 47 -8.23 -7.35 8.32
C ILE A 47 -9.09 -6.94 7.13
N TYR A 48 -10.27 -6.37 7.38
CA TYR A 48 -11.15 -5.88 6.32
C TYR A 48 -10.52 -4.70 5.55
N CYS A 49 -9.83 -3.78 6.24
CA CYS A 49 -9.09 -2.70 5.58
C CYS A 49 -7.98 -3.23 4.68
N GLN A 50 -7.20 -4.21 5.16
CA GLN A 50 -6.14 -4.83 4.38
C GLN A 50 -6.68 -5.52 3.13
N ALA A 51 -7.80 -6.24 3.23
CA ALA A 51 -8.45 -6.89 2.09
C ALA A 51 -8.90 -5.88 1.01
N GLN A 52 -9.41 -4.72 1.41
CA GLN A 52 -9.80 -3.65 0.47
C GLN A 52 -8.59 -3.06 -0.26
N ILE A 53 -7.47 -2.87 0.43
CA ILE A 53 -6.22 -2.39 -0.18
C ILE A 53 -5.61 -3.46 -1.10
N ASP A 54 -5.70 -4.73 -0.74
CA ASP A 54 -5.27 -5.84 -1.59
C ASP A 54 -6.12 -5.92 -2.87
N ALA A 55 -7.45 -5.72 -2.78
CA ALA A 55 -8.32 -5.67 -3.96
C ALA A 55 -8.01 -4.47 -4.88
N LEU A 56 -7.70 -3.30 -4.31
CA LEU A 56 -7.24 -2.13 -5.08
C LEU A 56 -5.93 -2.42 -5.81
N ARG A 57 -4.99 -3.11 -5.17
CA ARG A 57 -3.74 -3.51 -5.81
C ARG A 57 -4.00 -4.35 -7.05
N ASP A 58 -4.89 -5.34 -6.93
CA ASP A 58 -5.20 -6.25 -8.03
C ASP A 58 -5.88 -5.51 -9.18
N TYR A 59 -6.80 -4.58 -8.89
CA TYR A 59 -7.39 -3.68 -9.89
C TYR A 59 -6.34 -2.86 -10.64
N HIS A 60 -5.46 -2.16 -9.91
CA HIS A 60 -4.41 -1.34 -10.54
C HIS A 60 -3.39 -2.18 -11.30
N ALA A 61 -3.06 -3.38 -10.80
CA ALA A 61 -2.15 -4.30 -11.47
C ALA A 61 -2.74 -4.79 -12.80
N GLU A 62 -4.04 -5.06 -12.85
CA GLU A 62 -4.76 -5.40 -14.08
C GLU A 62 -4.78 -4.23 -15.08
N GLU A 63 -5.10 -3.01 -14.63
CA GLU A 63 -5.12 -1.83 -15.51
C GLU A 63 -3.74 -1.50 -16.11
N LEU A 64 -2.68 -1.63 -15.31
CA LEU A 64 -1.31 -1.35 -15.75
C LEU A 64 -0.66 -2.52 -16.50
N GLY A 65 -1.26 -3.72 -16.42
CA GLY A 65 -0.71 -4.95 -17.00
C GLY A 65 0.60 -5.41 -16.33
N VAL A 66 0.87 -4.96 -15.10
CA VAL A 66 2.09 -5.30 -14.35
C VAL A 66 1.77 -5.54 -12.87
N PRO A 67 2.43 -6.51 -12.22
CA PRO A 67 2.21 -6.76 -10.80
C PRO A 67 2.70 -5.58 -9.95
N LEU A 68 1.86 -5.13 -9.02
CA LEU A 68 2.21 -4.13 -8.02
C LEU A 68 2.60 -4.80 -6.70
N ARG A 69 3.44 -4.12 -5.91
CA ARG A 69 3.79 -4.54 -4.56
C ARG A 69 2.60 -4.43 -3.63
N ARG A 70 2.60 -5.28 -2.61
CA ARG A 70 1.58 -5.24 -1.56
C ARG A 70 1.90 -4.13 -0.56
N ILE A 71 0.91 -3.31 -0.27
CA ILE A 71 0.89 -2.45 0.91
C ILE A 71 0.41 -3.29 2.09
N GLU A 72 1.17 -3.30 3.18
CA GLU A 72 0.74 -3.91 4.45
C GLU A 72 0.41 -2.82 5.47
N ILE A 73 -0.75 -2.94 6.11
CA ILE A 73 -1.14 -2.09 7.23
C ILE A 73 -0.59 -2.74 8.50
N ASP A 74 0.28 -2.04 9.22
CA ASP A 74 0.70 -2.45 10.56
C ASP A 74 -0.48 -2.28 11.53
N ILE A 75 -1.09 -3.41 11.87
CA ILE A 75 -2.27 -3.52 12.73
C ILE A 75 -1.97 -3.07 14.18
N VAL A 76 -0.73 -3.21 14.63
CA VAL A 76 -0.34 -2.93 16.02
C VAL A 76 -0.05 -1.45 16.22
N LYS A 77 0.48 -0.78 15.19
CA LYS A 77 0.87 0.63 15.26
C LYS A 77 -0.10 1.58 14.56
N GLY A 78 -1.01 1.08 13.73
CA GLY A 78 -1.84 1.92 12.86
C GLY A 78 -1.01 2.65 11.80
N GLU A 79 0.15 2.09 11.44
CA GLU A 79 1.09 2.69 10.49
C GLU A 79 1.07 1.92 9.16
N TYR A 80 1.42 2.60 8.07
CA TYR A 80 1.43 2.04 6.72
C TYR A 80 2.85 1.56 6.39
N VAL A 81 3.00 0.31 5.93
CA VAL A 81 4.28 -0.25 5.50
C VAL A 81 4.17 -0.78 4.07
N LEU A 82 4.95 -0.20 3.15
CA LEU A 82 5.08 -0.75 1.81
C LEU A 82 6.02 -1.97 1.87
N LEU A 83 5.55 -3.15 1.48
CA LEU A 83 6.43 -4.32 1.40
C LEU A 83 7.32 -4.20 0.17
N LYS A 84 8.60 -4.58 0.35
CA LYS A 84 9.50 -4.77 -0.79
C LYS A 84 9.00 -5.96 -1.63
N PRO A 85 9.20 -5.92 -2.96
CA PRO A 85 8.85 -7.03 -3.83
C PRO A 85 9.66 -8.28 -3.46
#